data_AF-A0AAE8JUJ8-F1
#
_entry.id   AF-A0AAE8JUJ8-F1
#
_cell.length_a   1.000
_cell.length_b   1.000
_cell.length_c   1.000
_cell.angle_alpha   90.00
_cell.angle_beta   90.00
_cell.angle_gamma   90.00
#
_symmetry.space_group_name_H-M   'P 1'
#
loop_
_entity.id
_entity.type
_entity.pdbx_description
1 polymer ?
#
loop_
_entity_poly.entity_id
_entity_poly.type
_entity_poly.pdbx_seq_one_letter_code
_entity_poly.pdbx_strand_id
1 'polypeptide(L)' 'MQLTFGDAEYNGKRKQTRREMFLAEMDQVVPWKGLLALIEPHYPTSGQPGRQPYRLETMLRIHF' A
#
# COMPACT_ATOMS: atom_id res chain seq x y z
N MET A 1 -23.39 3.27 -15.41
CA MET A 1 -22.37 3.84 -16.31
C MET A 1 -22.11 2.83 -17.41
N GLN A 2 -22.42 3.16 -18.66
CA GLN A 2 -22.21 2.27 -19.81
C GLN A 2 -20.72 2.30 -20.16
N LEU A 3 -20.04 1.17 -20.00
CA LEU A 3 -18.64 1.02 -20.42
C LEU A 3 -18.62 1.05 -21.96
N THR A 4 -17.83 1.95 -22.53
CA THR A 4 -17.67 2.04 -23.98
C THR A 4 -16.73 0.93 -24.48
N PHE A 5 -16.79 0.60 -25.77
CA PHE A 5 -15.86 -0.39 -26.35
C PHE A 5 -14.39 0.00 -26.13
N GLY A 6 -14.08 1.30 -26.09
CA GLY A 6 -12.75 1.80 -25.74
C GLY A 6 -12.36 1.50 -24.28
N ASP A 7 -13.29 1.62 -23.33
CA ASP A 7 -13.05 1.28 -21.92
C ASP A 7 -12.85 -0.23 -21.72
N ALA A 8 -13.61 -1.06 -22.44
CA ALA A 8 -13.52 -2.51 -22.39
C ALA A 8 -12.19 -3.03 -22.97
N GLU A 9 -11.72 -2.44 -24.08
CA GLU A 9 -10.42 -2.79 -24.65
C GLU A 9 -9.24 -2.38 -23.76
N TYR A 10 -9.36 -1.27 -23.02
CA TYR A 10 -8.31 -0.79 -22.13
C TYR A 10 -8.25 -1.59 -20.82
N ASN A 11 -9.40 -2.05 -20.31
CA ASN A 11 -9.48 -2.86 -19.09
C ASN A 11 -8.74 -4.20 -19.21
N GLY A 12 -8.74 -4.83 -20.38
CA GLY A 12 -8.03 -6.10 -20.62
C GLY A 12 -6.55 -5.95 -21.00
N LYS A 13 -6.09 -4.74 -21.33
CA LYS A 13 -4.74 -4.47 -21.87
C LYS A 13 -3.89 -3.59 -20.96
N ARG A 14 -4.29 -3.36 -19.71
CA ARG A 14 -3.44 -2.65 -18.75
C ARG A 14 -2.23 -3.53 -18.43
N LYS A 15 -1.12 -3.24 -19.10
CA LYS A 15 0.17 -3.83 -18.77
C LYS A 15 0.47 -3.50 -17.31
N GLN A 16 0.66 -4.54 -16.50
CA GLN A 16 1.11 -4.36 -15.14
C GLN A 16 2.42 -3.57 -15.18
N THR A 17 2.45 -2.46 -14.44
CA THR A 17 3.66 -1.63 -14.41
C THR A 17 4.74 -2.38 -13.63
N ARG A 18 6.01 -2.07 -13.91
CA ARG A 18 7.13 -2.64 -13.13
C ARG A 18 6.97 -2.40 -11.62
N ARG A 19 6.43 -1.24 -11.25
CA ARG A 19 6.11 -0.89 -9.86
C ARG A 19 5.05 -1.81 -9.27
N GLU A 20 3.98 -2.10 -10.00
CA GLU A 20 2.91 -3.00 -9.53
C GLU A 20 3.41 -4.44 -9.37
N MET A 21 4.27 -4.93 -10.27
CA MET A 21 4.90 -6.25 -10.11
C MET A 21 5.79 -6.30 -8.87
N PHE A 22 6.66 -5.30 -8.70
CA PHE A 22 7.55 -5.21 -7.55
C PHE A 22 6.78 -5.17 -6.22
N LEU A 23 5.72 -4.35 -6.12
CA LEU A 23 4.89 -4.28 -4.92
C LEU A 23 4.16 -5.61 -4.65
N ALA A 24 3.72 -6.33 -5.69
CA ALA A 24 3.09 -7.64 -5.53
C ALA A 24 4.08 -8.70 -5.03
N GLU A 25 5.33 -8.67 -5.50
CA GLU A 25 6.40 -9.55 -5.00
C GLU A 25 6.73 -9.21 -3.54
N MET A 26 6.86 -7.92 -3.21
CA MET A 26 7.04 -7.44 -1.84
C MET A 26 5.95 -7.91 -0.90
N ASP A 27 4.69 -7.85 -1.33
CA ASP A 27 3.55 -8.35 -0.56
C ASP A 27 3.65 -9.84 -0.22
N GLN A 28 4.39 -10.62 -1.01
CA GLN A 28 4.63 -12.04 -0.75
C GLN A 28 5.86 -12.31 0.12
N VAL A 29 6.94 -11.53 -0.06
CA VAL A 29 8.22 -11.81 0.61
C VAL A 29 8.39 -11.10 1.95
N VAL A 30 7.72 -9.95 2.16
CA VAL A 30 7.88 -9.16 3.38
C VAL A 30 6.90 -9.66 4.46
N PRO A 31 7.38 -9.96 5.69
CA PRO A 31 6.53 -10.40 6.79
C PRO A 31 5.80 -9.20 7.44
N TRP A 32 4.89 -8.55 6.70
CA TRP A 32 4.22 -7.31 7.11
C TRP A 32 3.59 -7.38 8.50
N LYS A 33 2.87 -8.47 8.81
CA LYS A 33 2.24 -8.65 10.11
C LYS A 33 3.25 -8.65 11.26
N GLY A 34 4.40 -9.29 11.06
CA GLY A 34 5.48 -9.34 12.05
C GLY A 34 6.12 -7.96 12.25
N LEU A 35 6.35 -7.24 11.17
CA LEU A 35 6.88 -5.87 11.22
C LEU A 35 5.91 -4.91 11.91
N LEU A 36 4.62 -4.99 11.59
CA LEU A 36 3.59 -4.18 12.25
C LEU A 36 3.56 -4.43 13.76
N ALA A 37 3.51 -5.69 14.18
CA ALA A 37 3.48 -6.06 15.59
C ALA A 37 4.75 -5.60 16.35
N LEU A 38 5.90 -5.60 15.68
CA LEU A 38 7.16 -5.12 16.26
C LEU A 38 7.18 -3.60 16.43
N ILE A 39 6.60 -2.86 15.48
CA ILE A 39 6.67 -1.39 15.44
C ILE A 39 5.53 -0.73 16.22
N GLU A 40 4.35 -1.36 16.26
CA GLU A 40 3.13 -0.82 16.89
C GLU A 40 3.35 -0.28 18.31
N PRO A 41 4.08 -0.94 19.23
CA PRO A 41 4.32 -0.42 20.58
C PRO A 41 5.13 0.88 20.63
N HIS A 42 5.89 1.17 19.58
CA HIS A 42 6.77 2.34 19.48
C HIS A 42 6.21 3.43 18.56
N TYR A 43 5.12 3.14 17.85
CA TYR A 43 4.56 4.06 16.88
C TYR A 43 3.75 5.16 17.57
N PRO A 44 3.93 6.44 17.21
CA PRO A 44 3.21 7.54 17.84
C PRO A 44 1.70 7.34 17.71
N THR A 45 1.00 7.46 18.83
CA THR A 45 -0.45 7.35 18.90
C THR A 45 -1.10 8.71 18.66
N SER A 46 -2.32 8.71 18.13
CA SER A 46 -3.08 9.96 17.93
C SER A 46 -3.34 10.67 19.25
N GLY A 47 -3.29 12.01 19.24
CA GLY A 47 -3.64 12.85 20.41
C GLY A 47 -2.51 13.72 20.95
N GLN A 48 -1.31 13.65 20.38
CA GLN A 48 -0.23 14.58 20.69
C GLN A 48 -0.37 15.91 19.92
N PRO A 49 0.12 17.05 20.46
CA PRO A 49 0.12 18.33 19.74
C PRO A 49 0.90 18.24 18.42
N GLY A 50 0.33 18.74 17.33
CA GLY A 50 0.97 18.78 16.02
C GLY A 50 0.28 17.91 14.96
N ARG A 51 1.04 17.57 13.91
CA ARG A 51 0.53 16.74 12.80
C ARG A 51 0.31 15.32 13.29
N GLN A 52 -0.90 14.80 13.09
CA GLN A 52 -1.21 13.42 13.43
C GLN A 52 -0.35 12.45 12.58
N PRO A 53 0.18 11.38 13.19
CA PRO A 53 0.87 10.35 12.44
C PRO A 53 -0.08 9.67 11.46
N TYR A 54 0.45 9.27 10.32
CA TYR A 54 -0.28 8.43 9.36
C TYR A 54 -0.54 7.05 9.96
N ARG A 55 -1.44 6.26 9.34
CA ARG A 55 -1.59 4.86 9.75
C ARG A 55 -0.26 4.13 9.59
N LEU A 56 0.13 3.39 10.63
CA LEU A 56 1.41 2.65 10.66
C LEU A 56 1.59 1.78 9.41
N GLU A 57 0.57 1.03 9.01
CA GLU A 57 0.63 0.20 7.80
C GLU A 57 0.90 1.00 6.53
N THR A 58 0.28 2.16 6.37
CA THR A 58 0.49 3.02 5.21
C THR A 58 1.91 3.58 5.20
N MET A 59 2.41 4.04 6.34
CA MET A 59 3.80 4.51 6.46
C MET A 59 4.80 3.40 6.15
N LEU A 60 4.55 2.21 6.70
CA LEU A 60 5.44 1.08 6.51
C LEU A 60 5.54 0.69 5.03
N ARG A 61 4.42 0.64 4.31
CA ARG A 61 4.38 0.32 2.87
C ARG A 61 4.97 1.41 1.95
N ILE A 62 5.18 2.62 2.44
CA ILE A 62 5.80 3.72 1.66
C ILE A 62 7.32 3.66 1.77
N HIS A 63 7.83 3.24 2.93
CA HIS A 63 9.25 3.31 3.25
C HIS A 63 10.00 1.99 3.11
N PHE A 64 9.28 0.87 3.08
CA PHE A 64 9.80 -0.43 2.69
C PHE A 64 9.27 -0.75 1.30
#